data_AF-H6N5R3-F1
#
_entry.id   AF-H6N5R3-F1
#
_cell.length_a   1.000
_cell.length_b   1.000
_cell.length_c   1.000
_cell.angle_alpha   90.00
_cell.angle_beta   90.00
_cell.angle_gamma   90.00
#
_symmetry.space_group_name_H-M   'P 1'
#
loop_
_entity.id
_entity.type
_entity.pdbx_description
1 polymer ?
#
loop_
_entity_poly.entity_id
_entity_poly.type
_entity_poly.pdbx_seq_one_letter_code
_entity_poly.pdbx_strand_id
1 'polypeptide(L)'
;MSILLKSSLGVTGALGTGTAGAAGLYYGTKISIGDRVGHDFLGNKEEFNDSWKQKHEQLLESAEDSLISGLKNIRKTYNTKSNEDGANALKEWCNSIRSASYKNIFISENTSLLNLAKKYCIQPIKDKIGTGALVDMNNGQSNFETNYKKLDNYDVSKSGQLDSFLQELKDSFNAGKANENWGKIKEWCISEIEKPFKGSTDNSFKLVETFCKK
;
A
#
# COMPACT_ATOMS: atom_id res chain seq x y z
N MET A 1 8.67 -37.59 -67.13
CA MET A 1 8.58 -36.49 -66.15
C MET A 1 7.62 -36.95 -65.06
N SER A 2 8.18 -37.47 -63.96
CA SER A 2 7.43 -38.10 -62.88
C SER A 2 7.10 -37.07 -61.81
N ILE A 3 5.83 -36.87 -61.49
CA ILE A 3 5.41 -36.17 -60.27
C ILE A 3 4.74 -37.20 -59.36
N LEU A 4 5.54 -37.69 -58.41
CA LEU A 4 5.11 -38.31 -57.17
C LEU A 4 4.54 -37.20 -56.28
N LEU A 5 3.28 -37.31 -55.87
CA LEU A 5 2.82 -36.72 -54.62
C LEU A 5 2.22 -37.83 -53.77
N LYS A 6 3.00 -38.16 -52.73
CA LYS A 6 2.80 -39.22 -51.76
C LYS A 6 1.62 -38.86 -50.87
N SER A 7 0.72 -39.82 -50.72
CA SER A 7 -0.15 -39.98 -49.56
C SER A 7 0.69 -40.03 -48.27
N SER A 8 0.40 -39.15 -47.33
CA SER A 8 0.71 -39.38 -45.91
C SER A 8 -0.48 -38.94 -45.06
N LEU A 9 -1.33 -39.92 -44.73
CA LEU A 9 -2.03 -39.94 -43.45
C LEU A 9 -0.99 -39.72 -42.34
N GLY A 10 -1.21 -38.70 -41.53
CA GLY A 10 -0.33 -38.32 -40.44
C GLY A 10 -1.09 -38.20 -39.13
N VAL A 11 -1.26 -39.33 -38.46
CA VAL A 11 -1.28 -39.50 -37.00
C VAL A 11 -2.45 -38.86 -36.25
N THR A 12 -3.47 -39.70 -36.04
CA THR A 12 -4.16 -39.89 -34.76
C THR A 12 -3.34 -39.43 -33.54
N GLY A 13 -3.68 -38.26 -33.01
CA GLY A 13 -3.29 -37.78 -31.69
C GLY A 13 -4.50 -37.70 -30.77
N ALA A 14 -5.15 -38.84 -30.51
CA ALA A 14 -6.10 -38.96 -29.40
C ALA A 14 -5.31 -39.11 -28.09
N LEU A 15 -4.71 -38.02 -27.57
CA LEU A 15 -4.02 -38.03 -26.27
C LEU A 15 -4.16 -36.67 -25.57
N GLY A 16 -5.10 -36.59 -24.61
CA GLY A 16 -4.96 -35.69 -23.44
C GLY A 16 -5.76 -34.37 -23.40
N THR A 17 -7.05 -34.32 -23.77
CA THR A 17 -7.88 -33.10 -23.72
C THR A 17 -8.45 -32.73 -22.33
N GLY A 18 -7.85 -33.21 -21.23
CA GLY A 18 -8.46 -33.07 -19.89
C GLY A 18 -8.03 -31.85 -19.07
N THR A 19 -6.75 -31.49 -19.06
CA THR A 19 -6.22 -30.63 -17.97
C THR A 19 -5.37 -29.44 -18.42
N ALA A 20 -4.80 -29.46 -19.63
CA ALA A 20 -4.01 -28.33 -20.13
C ALA A 20 -4.88 -27.09 -20.42
N GLY A 21 -6.13 -27.27 -20.85
CA GLY A 21 -7.05 -26.15 -21.13
C GLY A 21 -7.50 -25.42 -19.87
N ALA A 22 -8.00 -26.14 -18.85
CA ALA A 22 -8.49 -25.53 -17.61
C ALA A 22 -7.36 -24.92 -16.78
N ALA A 23 -6.20 -25.58 -16.67
CA ALA A 23 -5.05 -25.02 -15.98
C ALA A 23 -4.50 -23.79 -16.72
N GLY A 24 -4.37 -23.84 -18.05
CA GLY A 24 -3.94 -22.71 -18.87
C GLY A 24 -4.86 -21.50 -18.74
N LEU A 25 -6.18 -21.71 -18.75
CA LEU A 25 -7.16 -20.64 -18.55
C LEU A 25 -7.17 -20.09 -17.12
N TYR A 26 -6.99 -20.96 -16.12
CA TYR A 26 -6.88 -20.53 -14.72
C TYR A 26 -5.67 -19.61 -14.52
N TYR A 27 -4.48 -20.03 -14.94
CA TYR A 27 -3.26 -19.22 -14.77
C TYR A 27 -3.28 -17.97 -15.67
N GLY A 28 -3.80 -18.06 -16.90
CA GLY A 28 -3.87 -16.95 -17.84
C GLY A 28 -4.85 -15.83 -17.44
N THR A 29 -5.77 -16.09 -16.50
CA THR A 29 -6.76 -15.10 -16.03
C THR A 29 -6.67 -14.81 -14.54
N LYS A 30 -5.70 -15.41 -13.85
CA LYS A 30 -5.50 -15.19 -12.42
C LYS A 30 -5.02 -13.77 -12.18
N ILE A 31 -5.84 -13.00 -11.49
CA ILE A 31 -5.46 -11.75 -10.84
C ILE A 31 -5.22 -12.08 -9.37
N SER A 32 -4.05 -11.71 -8.86
CA SER A 32 -3.67 -11.92 -7.46
C SER A 32 -3.99 -10.70 -6.58
N ILE A 33 -3.93 -10.88 -5.26
CA ILE A 33 -3.98 -9.76 -4.32
C ILE A 33 -2.78 -8.82 -4.55
N GLY A 34 -1.61 -9.40 -4.86
CA GLY A 34 -0.41 -8.68 -5.24
C GLY A 34 -0.64 -7.76 -6.43
N ASP A 35 -1.40 -8.18 -7.45
CA ASP A 35 -1.70 -7.32 -8.61
C ASP A 35 -2.64 -6.16 -8.27
N ARG A 36 -3.47 -6.32 -7.21
CA ARG A 36 -4.43 -5.28 -6.78
C ARG A 36 -3.85 -4.29 -5.78
N VAL A 37 -2.90 -4.71 -4.96
CA VAL A 37 -2.27 -3.87 -3.93
C VAL A 37 -0.91 -3.35 -4.41
N GLY A 38 -0.20 -4.11 -5.25
CA GLY A 38 1.05 -3.71 -5.88
C GLY A 38 2.14 -3.35 -4.87
N HIS A 39 2.74 -2.18 -5.08
CA HIS A 39 3.85 -1.66 -4.27
C HIS A 39 3.41 -0.98 -2.97
N ASP A 40 2.12 -1.04 -2.64
CA ASP A 40 1.59 -0.40 -1.44
C ASP A 40 1.73 -1.26 -0.19
N PHE A 41 2.10 -2.54 -0.37
CA PHE A 41 2.47 -3.38 0.77
C PHE A 41 3.64 -2.78 1.54
N LEU A 42 3.55 -2.88 2.87
CA LEU A 42 4.62 -2.53 3.78
C LEU A 42 5.89 -3.34 3.48
N GLY A 43 7.04 -2.67 3.60
CA GLY A 43 8.33 -3.25 3.27
C GLY A 43 8.79 -4.31 4.27
N ASN A 44 9.80 -5.07 3.85
CA ASN A 44 10.37 -6.17 4.65
C ASN A 44 11.70 -5.83 5.35
N LYS A 45 12.25 -4.64 5.09
CA LYS A 45 13.50 -4.15 5.69
C LYS A 45 13.30 -3.81 7.17
N GLU A 46 14.41 -3.73 7.91
CA GLU A 46 14.42 -3.44 9.35
C GLU A 46 13.72 -2.12 9.71
N GLU A 47 13.79 -1.10 8.85
CA GLU A 47 13.10 0.19 9.03
C GLU A 47 11.56 0.06 9.20
N PHE A 48 10.99 -1.07 8.77
CA PHE A 48 9.57 -1.37 8.88
C PHE A 48 9.21 -2.21 10.12
N ASN A 49 10.17 -2.60 10.97
CA ASN A 49 9.89 -3.44 12.14
C ASN A 49 8.86 -2.81 13.08
N ASP A 50 9.00 -1.52 13.39
CA ASP A 50 8.03 -0.79 14.22
C ASP A 50 6.67 -0.68 13.54
N SER A 51 6.66 -0.54 12.21
CA SER A 51 5.43 -0.53 11.42
C SER A 51 4.68 -1.86 11.51
N TRP A 52 5.40 -2.98 11.46
CA TRP A 52 4.81 -4.31 11.65
C TRP A 52 4.29 -4.53 13.08
N LYS A 53 5.01 -4.01 14.10
CA LYS A 53 4.54 -4.03 15.50
C LYS A 53 3.23 -3.24 15.65
N GLN A 54 3.15 -2.05 15.08
CA GLN A 54 1.92 -1.24 15.09
C GLN A 54 0.76 -1.95 14.36
N LYS A 55 1.02 -2.60 13.21
CA LYS A 55 -0.01 -3.36 12.49
C LYS A 55 -0.48 -4.59 13.25
N HIS A 56 0.42 -5.24 13.97
CA HIS A 56 0.06 -6.33 14.88
C HIS A 56 -0.84 -5.84 16.02
N GLU A 57 -0.53 -4.69 16.62
CA GLU A 57 -1.39 -4.09 17.65
C GLU A 57 -2.80 -3.76 17.11
N GLN A 58 -2.89 -3.21 15.90
CA GLN A 58 -4.19 -2.99 15.22
C GLN A 58 -4.97 -4.30 14.98
N LEU A 59 -4.28 -5.41 14.72
CA LEU A 59 -4.90 -6.73 14.60
C LEU A 59 -5.49 -7.20 15.95
N LEU A 60 -4.79 -6.98 17.05
CA LEU A 60 -5.26 -7.36 18.39
C LEU A 60 -6.53 -6.60 18.80
N GLU A 61 -6.69 -5.36 18.34
CA GLU A 61 -7.82 -4.48 18.64
C GLU A 61 -9.05 -4.73 17.74
N SER A 62 -8.92 -5.57 16.72
CA SER A 62 -10.01 -5.82 15.77
C SER A 62 -11.08 -6.76 16.34
N ALA A 63 -12.30 -6.78 15.78
CA ALA A 63 -13.31 -7.77 16.18
C ALA A 63 -12.97 -9.15 15.58
N GLU A 64 -13.12 -10.24 16.35
CA GLU A 64 -12.68 -11.59 15.90
C GLU A 64 -13.46 -12.07 14.68
N ASP A 65 -14.75 -11.82 14.62
CA ASP A 65 -15.64 -12.14 13.50
C ASP A 65 -15.22 -11.49 12.16
N SER A 66 -14.58 -10.32 12.22
CA SER A 66 -14.04 -9.62 11.05
C SER A 66 -12.79 -10.26 10.43
N LEU A 67 -12.20 -11.27 11.07
CA LEU A 67 -10.93 -11.87 10.67
C LEU A 67 -11.10 -13.24 9.98
N ILE A 68 -10.23 -13.53 9.02
CA ILE A 68 -10.08 -14.88 8.44
C ILE A 68 -9.16 -15.75 9.31
N SER A 69 -9.18 -17.07 9.07
CA SER A 69 -8.47 -18.06 9.88
C SER A 69 -6.98 -17.74 10.11
N GLY A 70 -6.25 -17.29 9.09
CA GLY A 70 -4.83 -16.92 9.24
C GLY A 70 -4.60 -15.78 10.24
N LEU A 71 -5.38 -14.70 10.13
CA LEU A 71 -5.31 -13.56 11.05
C LEU A 71 -5.84 -13.89 12.45
N LYS A 72 -6.90 -14.70 12.54
CA LYS A 72 -7.40 -15.23 13.82
C LYS A 72 -6.32 -16.02 14.56
N ASN A 73 -5.59 -16.86 13.83
CA ASN A 73 -4.51 -17.67 14.40
C ASN A 73 -3.38 -16.78 14.93
N ILE A 74 -2.90 -15.82 14.14
CA ILE A 74 -1.86 -14.87 14.58
C ILE A 74 -2.30 -14.16 15.86
N ARG A 75 -3.51 -13.60 15.87
CA ARG A 75 -4.05 -12.90 17.03
C ARG A 75 -4.14 -13.78 18.28
N LYS A 76 -4.57 -15.04 18.14
CA LYS A 76 -4.73 -15.97 19.27
C LYS A 76 -3.40 -16.42 19.83
N THR A 77 -2.44 -16.72 18.94
CA THR A 77 -1.10 -17.21 19.32
C THR A 77 -0.24 -16.09 19.89
N TYR A 78 -0.30 -14.89 19.31
CA TYR A 78 0.53 -13.73 19.68
C TYR A 78 -0.35 -12.63 20.26
N ASN A 79 -0.98 -12.86 21.40
CA ASN A 79 -2.01 -11.97 21.96
C ASN A 79 -1.48 -10.77 22.77
N THR A 80 -0.18 -10.50 22.74
CA THR A 80 0.46 -9.40 23.48
C THR A 80 0.85 -8.23 22.56
N LYS A 81 0.67 -6.99 23.05
CA LYS A 81 1.11 -5.79 22.34
C LYS A 81 2.64 -5.79 22.20
N SER A 82 3.13 -5.13 21.14
CA SER A 82 4.56 -5.02 20.82
C SER A 82 5.33 -6.34 20.72
N ASN A 83 4.62 -7.45 20.45
CA ASN A 83 5.21 -8.78 20.26
C ASN A 83 5.92 -8.88 18.90
N GLU A 84 7.21 -9.18 18.91
CA GLU A 84 8.03 -9.28 17.70
C GLU A 84 7.66 -10.51 16.86
N ASP A 85 7.40 -11.66 17.48
CA ASP A 85 6.96 -12.86 16.78
C ASP A 85 5.58 -12.66 16.12
N GLY A 86 4.67 -11.94 16.78
CA GLY A 86 3.36 -11.58 16.22
C GLY A 86 3.47 -10.62 15.04
N ALA A 87 4.37 -9.64 15.14
CA ALA A 87 4.70 -8.74 14.02
C ALA A 87 5.29 -9.51 12.83
N ASN A 88 6.21 -10.45 13.09
CA ASN A 88 6.81 -11.30 12.07
C ASN A 88 5.78 -12.26 11.44
N ALA A 89 4.91 -12.88 12.25
CA ALA A 89 3.85 -13.75 11.74
C ALA A 89 2.85 -12.98 10.86
N LEU A 90 2.51 -11.75 11.23
CA LEU A 90 1.68 -10.87 10.39
C LEU A 90 2.38 -10.51 9.08
N LYS A 91 3.66 -10.14 9.14
CA LYS A 91 4.50 -9.86 7.97
C LYS A 91 4.55 -11.06 7.01
N GLU A 92 4.77 -12.27 7.53
CA GLU A 92 4.78 -13.50 6.76
C GLU A 92 3.42 -13.79 6.13
N TRP A 93 2.33 -13.62 6.88
CA TRP A 93 0.98 -13.74 6.32
C TRP A 93 0.76 -12.76 5.17
N CYS A 94 1.11 -11.49 5.35
CA CYS A 94 1.04 -10.47 4.31
C CYS A 94 1.88 -10.82 3.07
N ASN A 95 3.08 -11.39 3.26
CA ASN A 95 3.92 -11.88 2.18
C ASN A 95 3.25 -13.06 1.44
N SER A 96 2.63 -13.99 2.18
CA SER A 96 1.99 -15.19 1.63
C SER A 96 0.77 -14.86 0.76
N ILE A 97 -0.05 -13.89 1.18
CA ILE A 97 -1.29 -13.56 0.47
C ILE A 97 -1.06 -12.81 -0.83
N ARG A 98 0.14 -12.28 -1.10
CA ARG A 98 0.44 -11.59 -2.37
C ARG A 98 0.13 -12.46 -3.57
N SER A 99 0.42 -13.75 -3.50
CA SER A 99 0.16 -14.70 -4.60
C SER A 99 -1.25 -15.32 -4.57
N ALA A 100 -2.04 -15.03 -3.53
CA ALA A 100 -3.41 -15.53 -3.41
C ALA A 100 -4.29 -14.97 -4.53
N SER A 101 -5.20 -15.78 -5.05
CA SER A 101 -6.10 -15.35 -6.13
C SER A 101 -7.12 -14.35 -5.59
N TYR A 102 -7.14 -13.16 -6.19
CA TYR A 102 -8.22 -12.20 -6.06
C TYR A 102 -9.39 -12.59 -6.96
N LYS A 103 -9.11 -12.93 -8.21
CA LYS A 103 -10.10 -13.29 -9.25
C LYS A 103 -9.46 -14.24 -10.25
N ASN A 104 -10.27 -15.11 -10.86
CA ASN A 104 -9.93 -15.82 -12.10
C ASN A 104 -11.25 -16.19 -12.83
N ILE A 105 -11.19 -16.87 -13.97
CA ILE A 105 -12.42 -17.19 -14.73
C ILE A 105 -13.42 -18.07 -13.97
N PHE A 106 -12.98 -18.80 -12.94
CA PHE A 106 -13.81 -19.74 -12.18
C PHE A 106 -14.21 -19.21 -10.81
N ILE A 107 -13.58 -18.13 -10.32
CA ILE A 107 -13.76 -17.60 -8.97
C ILE A 107 -14.05 -16.11 -9.03
N SER A 108 -15.14 -15.70 -8.38
CA SER A 108 -15.50 -14.29 -8.20
C SER A 108 -14.50 -13.54 -7.31
N GLU A 109 -14.65 -12.23 -7.26
CA GLU A 109 -13.69 -11.36 -6.59
C GLU A 109 -13.65 -11.58 -5.08
N ASN A 110 -12.46 -11.87 -4.55
CA ASN A 110 -12.23 -12.01 -3.12
C ASN A 110 -11.99 -10.63 -2.47
N THR A 111 -13.04 -9.83 -2.43
CA THR A 111 -13.02 -8.47 -1.86
C THR A 111 -12.69 -8.48 -0.36
N SER A 112 -13.14 -9.50 0.37
CA SER A 112 -12.84 -9.68 1.79
C SER A 112 -11.32 -9.82 2.03
N LEU A 113 -10.65 -10.71 1.31
CA LEU A 113 -9.20 -10.86 1.42
C LEU A 113 -8.45 -9.59 0.99
N LEU A 114 -8.89 -8.92 -0.07
CA LEU A 114 -8.30 -7.65 -0.51
C LEU A 114 -8.43 -6.56 0.56
N ASN A 115 -9.58 -6.44 1.20
CA ASN A 115 -9.81 -5.45 2.26
C ASN A 115 -8.95 -5.74 3.49
N LEU A 116 -8.79 -7.01 3.87
CA LEU A 116 -7.89 -7.42 4.94
C LEU A 116 -6.42 -7.16 4.59
N ALA A 117 -6.01 -7.42 3.35
CA ALA A 117 -4.68 -7.08 2.86
C ALA A 117 -4.43 -5.57 2.95
N LYS A 118 -5.36 -4.74 2.46
CA LYS A 118 -5.26 -3.28 2.56
C LYS A 118 -5.18 -2.81 4.01
N LYS A 119 -5.96 -3.41 4.92
CA LYS A 119 -6.00 -3.01 6.33
C LYS A 119 -4.72 -3.34 7.09
N TYR A 120 -4.22 -4.58 6.96
CA TYR A 120 -3.15 -5.10 7.81
C TYR A 120 -1.78 -5.14 7.14
N CYS A 121 -1.72 -5.08 5.80
CA CYS A 121 -0.45 -5.15 5.06
C CYS A 121 -0.02 -3.81 4.46
N ILE A 122 -0.83 -2.77 4.57
CA ILE A 122 -0.51 -1.39 4.16
C ILE A 122 -0.53 -0.53 5.42
N GLN A 123 0.49 0.31 5.58
CA GLN A 123 0.48 1.35 6.59
C GLN A 123 0.37 2.73 5.93
N PRO A 124 -0.71 3.49 6.17
CA PRO A 124 -0.78 4.88 5.79
C PRO A 124 0.31 5.72 6.48
N ILE A 125 0.79 6.78 5.84
CA ILE A 125 1.77 7.71 6.43
C ILE A 125 1.27 8.29 7.75
N LYS A 126 -0.03 8.63 7.86
CA LYS A 126 -0.63 9.11 9.12
C LYS A 126 -0.48 8.14 10.29
N ASP A 127 -0.58 6.84 10.03
CA ASP A 127 -0.47 5.81 11.06
C ASP A 127 0.98 5.71 11.52
N LYS A 128 1.93 5.86 10.58
CA LYS A 128 3.37 5.83 10.88
C LYS A 128 3.81 7.05 11.70
N ILE A 129 3.35 8.24 11.32
CA ILE A 129 3.70 9.50 12.02
C ILE A 129 2.97 9.61 13.36
N GLY A 130 1.74 9.10 13.43
CA GLY A 130 0.84 9.25 14.57
C GLY A 130 0.02 10.53 14.46
N THR A 131 -1.29 10.40 14.67
CA THR A 131 -2.26 11.51 14.58
C THR A 131 -1.96 12.67 15.54
N GLY A 132 -1.30 12.39 16.68
CA GLY A 132 -0.90 13.42 17.63
C GLY A 132 0.18 14.38 17.12
N ALA A 133 1.04 13.93 16.19
CA ALA A 133 2.12 14.72 15.61
C ALA A 133 1.70 15.48 14.33
N LEU A 134 0.63 15.03 13.67
CA LEU A 134 0.05 15.73 12.52
C LEU A 134 -0.73 16.97 12.95
N VAL A 135 -0.78 17.97 12.07
CA VAL A 135 -1.66 19.14 12.23
C VAL A 135 -3.12 18.68 12.27
N ASP A 136 -3.91 19.30 13.14
CA ASP A 136 -5.36 19.08 13.16
C ASP A 136 -5.98 19.62 11.86
N MET A 137 -6.55 18.72 11.04
CA MET A 137 -7.16 19.08 9.77
C MET A 137 -8.36 20.02 9.94
N ASN A 138 -9.02 20.04 11.09
CA ASN A 138 -10.20 20.87 11.34
C ASN A 138 -9.85 22.21 11.98
N ASN A 139 -8.88 22.21 12.91
CA ASN A 139 -8.59 23.39 13.76
C ASN A 139 -7.13 23.88 13.69
N GLY A 140 -6.31 23.33 12.80
CA GLY A 140 -4.87 23.58 12.74
C GLY A 140 -4.44 24.73 11.83
N GLN A 141 -5.29 25.74 11.60
CA GLN A 141 -5.01 26.84 10.66
C GLN A 141 -3.64 27.49 10.93
N SER A 142 -3.34 27.87 12.18
CA SER A 142 -2.07 28.52 12.53
C SER A 142 -0.84 27.65 12.21
N ASN A 143 -0.95 26.32 12.37
CA ASN A 143 0.12 25.40 11.99
C ASN A 143 0.24 25.30 10.48
N PHE A 144 -0.87 25.25 9.74
CA PHE A 144 -0.84 25.25 8.28
C PHE A 144 -0.30 26.55 7.68
N GLU A 145 -0.60 27.70 8.28
CA GLU A 145 0.01 28.99 7.90
C GLU A 145 1.54 28.96 8.12
N THR A 146 1.99 28.36 9.22
CA THR A 146 3.41 28.16 9.51
C THR A 146 4.04 27.19 8.51
N ASN A 147 3.35 26.10 8.16
CA ASN A 147 3.82 25.11 7.20
C ASN A 147 3.88 25.67 5.78
N TYR A 148 2.92 26.52 5.39
CA TYR A 148 2.97 27.25 4.12
C TYR A 148 4.23 28.12 4.02
N LYS A 149 4.61 28.80 5.11
CA LYS A 149 5.85 29.62 5.14
C LYS A 149 7.13 28.81 4.95
N LYS A 150 7.12 27.49 5.16
CA LYS A 150 8.28 26.62 4.88
C LYS A 150 8.63 26.58 3.39
N LEU A 151 7.71 26.95 2.49
CA LEU A 151 7.97 27.01 1.05
C LEU A 151 9.02 28.07 0.68
N ASP A 152 9.13 29.17 1.42
CA ASP A 152 10.07 30.27 1.15
C ASP A 152 11.51 29.77 1.00
N ASN A 153 12.00 29.14 2.06
CA ASN A 153 13.38 28.66 2.19
C ASN A 153 13.47 27.13 2.10
N TYR A 154 12.56 26.52 1.33
CA TYR A 154 12.50 25.08 1.19
C TYR A 154 13.81 24.50 0.62
N ASP A 155 14.41 23.56 1.35
CA ASP A 155 15.65 22.88 1.00
C ASP A 155 15.36 21.43 0.55
N VAL A 156 15.48 21.22 -0.76
CA VAL A 156 15.26 19.92 -1.42
C VAL A 156 16.20 18.83 -0.89
N SER A 157 17.42 19.19 -0.51
CA SER A 157 18.44 18.22 -0.06
C SER A 157 18.06 17.57 1.28
N LYS A 158 17.29 18.28 2.12
CA LYS A 158 16.85 17.80 3.44
C LYS A 158 15.46 17.21 3.42
N SER A 159 14.55 17.79 2.65
CA SER A 159 13.11 17.56 2.79
C SER A 159 12.49 16.78 1.62
N GLY A 160 13.31 16.42 0.62
CA GLY A 160 12.85 15.75 -0.60
C GLY A 160 12.51 16.74 -1.71
N GLN A 161 12.25 16.21 -2.89
CA GLN A 161 11.80 16.97 -4.05
C GLN A 161 10.34 17.37 -3.87
N LEU A 162 10.00 18.64 -4.09
CA LEU A 162 8.59 19.04 -4.12
C LEU A 162 7.87 18.31 -5.25
N ASP A 163 6.67 17.82 -4.98
CA ASP A 163 5.79 17.39 -6.06
C ASP A 163 5.27 18.61 -6.84
N SER A 164 4.55 18.35 -7.94
CA SER A 164 4.06 19.42 -8.82
C SER A 164 3.18 20.43 -8.07
N PHE A 165 2.34 19.96 -7.15
CA PHE A 165 1.43 20.85 -6.41
C PHE A 165 2.20 21.78 -5.46
N LEU A 166 3.12 21.23 -4.66
CA LEU A 166 3.92 22.04 -3.75
C LEU A 166 4.91 22.92 -4.50
N GLN A 167 5.42 22.48 -5.66
CA GLN A 167 6.26 23.31 -6.52
C GLN A 167 5.48 24.52 -7.04
N GLU A 168 4.25 24.34 -7.54
CA GLU A 168 3.39 25.44 -7.96
C GLU A 168 3.09 26.42 -6.81
N LEU A 169 2.86 25.90 -5.59
CA LEU A 169 2.69 26.74 -4.41
C LEU A 169 3.97 27.50 -4.03
N LYS A 170 5.15 26.90 -4.21
CA LYS A 170 6.44 27.55 -3.98
C LYS A 170 6.68 28.65 -5.02
N ASP A 171 6.41 28.38 -6.30
CA ASP A 171 6.62 29.33 -7.39
C ASP A 171 5.72 30.56 -7.26
N SER A 172 4.53 30.39 -6.66
CA SER A 172 3.59 31.46 -6.35
C SER A 172 3.64 31.94 -4.89
N PHE A 173 4.70 31.58 -4.16
CA PHE A 173 4.81 31.84 -2.73
C PHE A 173 4.78 33.35 -2.42
N ASN A 174 3.98 33.71 -1.43
CA ASN A 174 3.96 35.06 -0.87
C ASN A 174 3.73 34.98 0.65
N ALA A 175 4.73 35.39 1.44
CA ALA A 175 4.68 35.34 2.89
C ALA A 175 3.48 36.10 3.50
N GLY A 176 3.02 37.17 2.84
CA GLY A 176 1.86 37.96 3.26
C GLY A 176 0.51 37.29 3.01
N LYS A 177 0.47 36.18 2.28
CA LYS A 177 -0.76 35.45 1.92
C LYS A 177 -0.90 34.09 2.61
N ALA A 178 -0.22 33.89 3.74
CA ALA A 178 -0.31 32.63 4.47
C ALA A 178 -1.75 32.32 4.95
N ASN A 179 -2.46 33.33 5.44
CA ASN A 179 -3.87 33.26 5.85
C ASN A 179 -4.84 32.90 4.70
N GLU A 180 -4.46 33.19 3.46
CA GLU A 180 -5.25 32.87 2.26
C GLU A 180 -4.89 31.48 1.69
N ASN A 181 -3.65 31.02 1.86
CA ASN A 181 -3.14 29.83 1.18
C ASN A 181 -2.93 28.60 2.08
N TRP A 182 -3.07 28.70 3.40
CA TRP A 182 -2.90 27.57 4.32
C TRP A 182 -3.84 26.38 3.97
N GLY A 183 -5.04 26.67 3.46
CA GLY A 183 -6.01 25.66 3.05
C GLY A 183 -5.49 24.73 1.96
N LYS A 184 -4.62 25.22 1.08
CA LYS A 184 -4.01 24.44 -0.01
C LYS A 184 -3.04 23.40 0.54
N ILE A 185 -2.24 23.76 1.56
CA ILE A 185 -1.36 22.81 2.25
C ILE A 185 -2.20 21.77 3.00
N LYS A 186 -3.29 22.18 3.66
CA LYS A 186 -4.21 21.25 4.33
C LYS A 186 -4.78 20.23 3.35
N GLU A 187 -5.33 20.67 2.23
CA GLU A 187 -5.95 19.79 1.21
C GLU A 187 -4.95 18.77 0.67
N TRP A 188 -3.73 19.23 0.37
CA TRP A 188 -2.63 18.35 -0.02
C TRP A 188 -2.28 17.35 1.08
N CYS A 189 -2.16 17.80 2.33
CA CYS A 189 -1.90 16.91 3.45
C CYS A 189 -2.97 15.83 3.60
N ILE A 190 -4.26 16.14 3.41
CA ILE A 190 -5.36 15.16 3.49
C ILE A 190 -5.16 14.01 2.49
N SER A 191 -4.73 14.30 1.26
CA SER A 191 -4.49 13.25 0.27
C SER A 191 -3.20 12.47 0.55
N GLU A 192 -2.14 13.15 0.97
CA GLU A 192 -0.83 12.53 1.13
C GLU A 192 -0.70 11.65 2.36
N ILE A 193 -1.33 12.02 3.48
CA ILE A 193 -1.21 11.24 4.72
C ILE A 193 -1.87 9.87 4.64
N GLU A 194 -2.82 9.68 3.70
CA GLU A 194 -3.47 8.40 3.43
C GLU A 194 -2.63 7.48 2.53
N LYS A 195 -1.60 8.02 1.88
CA LYS A 195 -0.73 7.20 1.02
C LYS A 195 0.05 6.17 1.84
N PRO A 196 0.40 5.03 1.22
CA PRO A 196 1.25 4.03 1.86
C PRO A 196 2.62 4.58 2.25
N PHE A 197 3.05 4.26 3.46
CA PHE A 197 4.41 4.49 3.93
C PHE A 197 5.38 3.53 3.23
N LYS A 198 6.32 4.10 2.47
CA LYS A 198 7.32 3.36 1.66
C LYS A 198 8.75 3.44 2.22
N GLY A 199 8.91 3.91 3.46
CA GLY A 199 10.20 4.08 4.13
C GLY A 199 10.50 5.54 4.43
N SER A 200 11.42 5.80 5.35
CA SER A 200 11.74 7.17 5.81
C SER A 200 12.46 8.01 4.74
N THR A 201 13.04 7.34 3.74
CA THR A 201 13.72 7.98 2.63
C THR A 201 12.78 8.33 1.46
N ASP A 202 11.54 7.81 1.48
CA ASP A 202 10.52 8.09 0.46
C ASP A 202 10.19 9.58 0.38
N ASN A 203 10.06 10.07 -0.84
CA ASN A 203 9.85 11.49 -1.08
C ASN A 203 8.53 11.99 -0.47
N SER A 204 7.43 11.24 -0.67
CA SER A 204 6.11 11.58 -0.14
C SER A 204 6.14 11.61 1.39
N PHE A 205 6.81 10.65 2.03
CA PHE A 205 6.97 10.65 3.49
C PHE A 205 7.69 11.91 3.99
N LYS A 206 8.82 12.28 3.39
CA LYS A 206 9.58 13.48 3.78
C LYS A 206 8.78 14.77 3.59
N LEU A 207 8.04 14.88 2.49
CA LEU A 207 7.17 16.03 2.25
C LEU A 207 6.06 16.11 3.30
N VAL A 208 5.41 14.99 3.63
CA VAL A 208 4.38 14.95 4.68
C VAL A 208 4.97 15.33 6.04
N GLU A 209 6.15 14.81 6.38
CA GLU A 209 6.84 15.22 7.61
C GLU A 209 7.12 16.72 7.65
N THR A 210 7.43 17.32 6.50
CA THR A 210 7.75 18.74 6.40
C THR A 210 6.51 19.61 6.52
N PHE A 211 5.43 19.28 5.81
CA PHE A 211 4.28 20.16 5.60
C PHE A 211 3.04 19.80 6.41
N CYS A 212 2.94 18.60 6.97
CA CYS A 212 1.73 18.12 7.66
C CYS A 212 1.91 17.89 9.15
N LYS A 213 3.14 18.00 9.69
CA LYS A 213 3.39 17.96 11.14
C LYS A 213 3.18 19.33 11.80
N LYS A 214 2.82 19.30 13.08
CA LYS A 214 2.60 20.50 13.92
C LYS A 214 3.82 21.40 14.02
#